data_AF-X1SNR2-F1
#
_entry.id   AF-X1SNR2-F1
#
_cell.length_a   1.000
_cell.length_b   1.000
_cell.length_c   1.000
_cell.angle_alpha   90.00
_cell.angle_beta   90.00
_cell.angle_gamma   90.00
#
_symmetry.space_group_name_H-M   'P 1'
#
loop_
_entity.id
_entity.type
_entity.pdbx_description
1 polymer ?
#
loop_
_entity_poly.entity_id
_entity_poly.type
_entity_poly.pdbx_seq_one_letter_code
_entity_poly.pdbx_strand_id
1 'polypeptide(L)'
;KVIDNARKKGYVTTLFNRRRYLPDIQHGNNRIRSEAERMAINTPIQGTAADLIKKAMINIHQRLNQNGLRTRMLLQVHDELVFEVPEEELDAVIPMVREEMEGIYPLRVPLKVDINKGRNWDEAH
;
A
#
# COMPACT_ATOMS: atom_id res chain seq x y z
N LYS A 1 15.84 11.37 14.91
CA LYS A 1 14.67 10.80 15.64
C LYS A 1 14.34 9.36 15.27
N VAL A 2 14.04 9.02 14.00
CA VAL A 2 13.70 7.63 13.61
C VAL A 2 14.87 6.67 13.84
N ILE A 3 16.07 6.99 13.34
CA ILE A 3 17.28 6.18 13.55
C ILE A 3 17.61 6.03 15.04
N ASP A 4 17.54 7.11 15.82
CA ASP A 4 17.83 7.07 17.26
C ASP A 4 16.87 6.12 18.01
N ASN A 5 15.58 6.16 17.65
CA ASN A 5 14.59 5.24 18.20
C ASN A 5 14.83 3.80 17.74
N ALA A 6 15.20 3.60 16.47
CA ALA A 6 15.54 2.29 15.92
C ALA A 6 16.76 1.69 16.63
N ARG A 7 17.80 2.48 16.90
CA ARG A 7 18.97 2.06 17.68
C ARG A 7 18.59 1.68 19.10
N LYS A 8 17.72 2.45 19.77
CA LYS A 8 17.29 2.16 21.15
C LYS A 8 16.39 0.92 21.24
N LYS A 9 15.50 0.70 20.27
CA LYS A 9 14.48 -0.37 20.32
C LYS A 9 14.88 -1.64 19.56
N GLY A 10 15.83 -1.56 18.63
CA GLY A 10 16.20 -2.64 17.72
C GLY A 10 15.21 -2.88 16.57
N TYR A 11 14.19 -2.03 16.40
CA TYR A 11 13.19 -2.16 15.34
C TYR A 11 12.53 -0.82 15.00
N VAL A 12 11.88 -0.78 13.84
CA VAL A 12 10.96 0.30 13.42
C VAL A 12 9.57 -0.26 13.12
N THR A 13 8.55 0.61 13.09
CA THR A 13 7.16 0.24 12.82
C THR A 13 6.56 1.05 11.69
N THR A 14 5.61 0.44 10.98
CA THR A 14 4.65 1.16 10.12
C THR A 14 3.61 1.91 10.96
N LEU A 15 2.75 2.69 10.31
CA LEU A 15 1.61 3.37 10.94
C LEU A 15 0.65 2.38 11.63
N PHE A 16 0.56 1.15 11.10
CA PHE A 16 -0.29 0.08 11.63
C PHE A 16 0.47 -0.87 12.57
N ASN A 17 1.59 -0.42 13.15
CA ASN A 17 2.40 -1.15 14.13
C ASN A 17 3.07 -2.44 13.62
N ARG A 18 3.11 -2.68 12.31
CA ARG A 18 3.89 -3.79 11.74
C ARG A 18 5.37 -3.51 11.95
N ARG A 19 6.11 -4.46 12.54
CA ARG A 19 7.52 -4.29 12.94
C ARG A 19 8.48 -4.82 11.89
N ARG A 20 9.61 -4.13 11.74
CA ARG A 20 10.83 -4.68 11.14
C ARG A 20 11.98 -4.56 12.12
N TYR A 21 12.51 -5.71 12.52
CA TYR A 21 13.70 -5.79 13.34
C TYR A 21 14.95 -5.44 12.53
N LEU A 22 15.88 -4.75 13.17
CA LEU A 22 17.11 -4.24 12.57
C LEU A 22 18.28 -4.67 13.46
N PRO A 23 18.68 -5.95 13.42
CA PRO A 23 19.76 -6.47 14.28
C PRO A 23 21.08 -5.70 14.07
N ASP A 24 21.30 -5.22 12.86
CA ASP A 24 22.53 -4.55 12.43
C ASP A 24 22.55 -3.03 12.69
N ILE A 25 21.52 -2.46 13.31
CA ILE A 25 21.39 -1.00 13.50
C ILE A 25 22.49 -0.40 14.41
N GLN A 26 23.17 -1.26 15.18
CA GLN A 26 24.32 -0.89 16.02
C GLN A 26 25.63 -1.59 15.57
N HIS A 27 25.65 -2.18 14.38
CA HIS A 27 26.79 -2.97 13.91
C HIS A 27 28.09 -2.13 13.86
N GLY A 28 29.22 -2.71 14.25
CA GLY A 28 30.53 -2.01 14.28
C GLY A 28 31.03 -1.60 12.88
N ASN A 29 30.84 -2.47 11.89
CA ASN A 29 31.11 -2.16 10.48
C ASN A 29 30.15 -1.09 9.94
N ASN A 30 30.72 0.04 9.51
CA ASN A 30 29.99 1.21 9.02
C ASN A 30 29.08 0.91 7.82
N ARG A 31 29.47 0.03 6.90
CA ARG A 31 28.67 -0.30 5.72
C ARG A 31 27.38 -1.00 6.11
N ILE A 32 27.50 -2.05 6.92
CA ILE A 32 26.38 -2.85 7.43
C ILE A 32 25.42 -1.97 8.24
N ARG A 33 25.96 -1.14 9.14
CA ARG A 33 25.15 -0.21 9.93
C ARG A 33 24.41 0.81 9.05
N SER A 34 25.06 1.35 8.03
CA SER A 34 24.44 2.32 7.10
C SER A 34 23.27 1.71 6.32
N GLU A 35 23.36 0.44 5.93
CA GLU A 35 22.25 -0.28 5.28
C GLU A 35 21.07 -0.45 6.24
N ALA A 36 21.33 -0.83 7.49
CA ALA A 36 20.30 -0.93 8.52
C ALA A 36 19.62 0.42 8.80
N GLU A 37 20.37 1.53 8.78
CA GLU A 37 19.82 2.88 8.94
C GLU A 37 18.94 3.29 7.76
N ARG A 38 19.34 2.98 6.52
CA ARG A 38 18.47 3.19 5.34
C ARG A 38 17.19 2.38 5.46
N MET A 39 17.27 1.12 5.91
CA MET A 39 16.10 0.29 6.18
C MET A 39 15.21 0.88 7.26
N ALA A 40 15.78 1.48 8.30
CA ALA A 40 15.05 2.15 9.38
C ALA A 40 14.24 3.34 8.87
N ILE A 41 14.77 4.10 7.90
CA ILE A 41 14.07 5.23 7.28
C ILE A 41 12.99 4.74 6.32
N ASN A 42 13.32 3.77 5.45
CA ASN A 42 12.42 3.36 4.37
C ASN A 42 11.23 2.54 4.86
N THR A 43 11.43 1.68 5.86
CA THR A 43 10.41 0.72 6.27
C THR A 43 9.12 1.37 6.79
N PRO A 44 9.16 2.41 7.65
CA PRO A 44 7.94 3.09 8.07
C PRO A 44 7.14 3.65 6.89
N ILE A 45 7.80 4.10 5.81
CA ILE A 45 7.16 4.71 4.65
C ILE A 45 6.59 3.62 3.74
N GLN A 46 7.46 2.78 3.16
CA GLN A 46 7.06 1.72 2.22
C GLN A 46 6.17 0.67 2.87
N GLY A 47 6.45 0.34 4.13
CA GLY A 47 5.65 -0.61 4.88
C GLY A 47 4.24 -0.07 5.15
N THR A 48 4.09 1.23 5.43
CA THR A 48 2.77 1.85 5.58
C THR A 48 2.01 1.86 4.27
N ALA A 49 2.66 2.20 3.14
CA ALA A 49 2.04 2.11 1.82
C ALA A 49 1.55 0.69 1.52
N ALA A 50 2.38 -0.31 1.80
CA ALA A 50 2.02 -1.73 1.67
C ALA A 50 0.89 -2.17 2.62
N ASP A 51 0.74 -1.54 3.78
CA ASP A 51 -0.37 -1.83 4.70
C ASP A 51 -1.67 -1.20 4.17
N LEU A 52 -1.61 0.04 3.68
CA LEU A 52 -2.76 0.76 3.12
C LEU A 52 -3.33 0.03 1.91
N ILE A 53 -2.48 -0.34 0.94
CA ILE A 53 -2.93 -1.03 -0.28
C ILE A 53 -3.59 -2.36 0.05
N LYS A 54 -3.03 -3.13 1.00
CA LYS A 54 -3.63 -4.41 1.43
C LYS A 54 -4.99 -4.23 2.10
N LYS A 55 -5.15 -3.18 2.92
CA LYS A 55 -6.46 -2.86 3.49
C LYS A 55 -7.46 -2.48 2.40
N ALA A 56 -7.05 -1.64 1.44
CA ALA A 56 -7.91 -1.27 0.31
C ALA A 56 -8.32 -2.51 -0.51
N MET A 57 -7.38 -3.41 -0.80
CA MET A 57 -7.66 -4.66 -1.52
C MET A 57 -8.74 -5.50 -0.82
N ILE A 58 -8.62 -5.68 0.50
CA ILE A 58 -9.59 -6.44 1.30
C ILE A 58 -10.97 -5.76 1.25
N ASN A 59 -11.04 -4.45 1.45
CA ASN A 59 -12.30 -3.71 1.43
C ASN A 59 -12.99 -3.77 0.06
N ILE A 60 -12.23 -3.52 -1.02
CA ILE A 60 -12.74 -3.58 -2.39
C ILE A 60 -13.27 -4.98 -2.66
N HIS A 61 -12.52 -6.03 -2.34
CA HIS A 61 -12.96 -7.41 -2.53
C HIS A 61 -14.28 -7.70 -1.78
N GLN A 62 -14.41 -7.24 -0.53
CA GLN A 62 -15.65 -7.37 0.22
C GLN A 62 -16.82 -6.64 -0.44
N ARG A 63 -16.62 -5.40 -0.91
CA ARG A 63 -17.68 -4.62 -1.58
C ARG A 63 -18.07 -5.20 -2.93
N LEU A 64 -17.14 -5.74 -3.70
CA LEU A 64 -17.46 -6.45 -4.94
C LEU A 64 -18.40 -7.63 -4.65
N ASN A 65 -18.08 -8.45 -3.64
CA ASN A 65 -18.91 -9.58 -3.22
C ASN A 65 -20.28 -9.16 -2.68
N GLN A 66 -20.33 -8.13 -1.83
CA GLN A 66 -21.58 -7.63 -1.24
C GLN A 66 -22.55 -7.07 -2.28
N ASN A 67 -22.03 -6.45 -3.33
CA ASN A 67 -22.84 -5.90 -4.42
C ASN A 67 -23.13 -6.93 -5.53
N GLY A 68 -22.63 -8.17 -5.41
CA GLY A 68 -22.84 -9.22 -6.41
C GLY A 68 -22.22 -8.91 -7.77
N LEU A 69 -21.15 -8.12 -7.81
CA LEU A 69 -20.48 -7.69 -9.04
C LEU A 69 -19.61 -8.81 -9.61
N ARG A 70 -19.51 -8.89 -10.94
CA ARG A 70 -18.65 -9.87 -11.63
C ARG A 70 -17.23 -9.38 -11.85
N THR A 71 -16.98 -8.10 -11.59
CA THR A 71 -15.66 -7.46 -11.59
C THR A 71 -14.64 -8.24 -10.77
N ARG A 72 -13.42 -8.38 -11.29
CA ARG A 72 -12.33 -9.11 -10.65
C ARG A 72 -11.10 -8.24 -10.51
N MET A 73 -10.50 -8.25 -9.32
CA MET A 73 -9.16 -7.73 -9.12
C MET A 73 -8.16 -8.79 -9.60
N LEU A 74 -7.38 -8.47 -10.63
CA LEU A 74 -6.48 -9.42 -11.28
C LEU A 74 -5.06 -9.35 -10.72
N LEU A 75 -4.51 -8.14 -10.63
CA LEU A 75 -3.11 -7.93 -10.28
C LEU A 75 -2.96 -6.79 -9.28
N GLN A 76 -1.87 -6.87 -8.51
CA GLN A 76 -1.35 -5.78 -7.72
C GLN A 76 0.12 -5.58 -8.09
N VAL A 77 0.48 -4.38 -8.51
CA VAL A 77 1.84 -4.05 -8.94
C VAL A 77 2.23 -2.72 -8.30
N HIS A 78 3.22 -2.75 -7.40
CA HIS A 78 3.63 -1.58 -6.62
C HIS A 78 2.48 -0.94 -5.81
N ASP A 79 1.90 0.15 -6.28
CA ASP A 79 0.77 0.89 -5.73
C ASP A 79 -0.48 0.85 -6.63
N GLU A 80 -0.41 0.10 -7.72
CA GLU A 80 -1.49 -0.10 -8.70
C GLU A 80 -2.29 -1.38 -8.43
N LEU A 81 -3.61 -1.30 -8.65
CA LEU A 81 -4.53 -2.43 -8.69
C LEU A 81 -5.15 -2.53 -10.08
N VAL A 82 -5.03 -3.68 -10.72
CA VAL A 82 -5.56 -3.94 -12.06
C VAL A 82 -6.84 -4.76 -11.96
N PHE A 83 -7.89 -4.33 -12.64
CA PHE A 83 -9.20 -4.96 -12.63
C PHE A 83 -9.65 -5.37 -14.02
N GLU A 84 -10.37 -6.48 -14.10
CA GLU A 84 -11.24 -6.83 -15.23
C GLU A 84 -12.68 -6.49 -14.82
N VAL A 85 -13.31 -5.61 -15.59
CA VAL A 85 -14.60 -4.99 -15.25
C VAL A 85 -15.57 -5.15 -16.43
N PRO A 86 -16.74 -5.79 -16.26
CA PRO A 86 -17.81 -5.75 -17.25
C PRO A 86 -18.22 -4.29 -17.54
N GLU A 87 -18.47 -3.94 -18.81
CA GLU A 87 -18.74 -2.55 -19.20
C GLU A 87 -19.93 -1.95 -18.45
N GLU A 88 -20.95 -2.77 -18.18
CA GLU A 88 -22.15 -2.40 -17.43
C GLU A 88 -21.91 -2.15 -15.93
N GLU A 89 -20.76 -2.56 -15.38
CA GLU A 89 -20.39 -2.36 -13.96
C GLU A 89 -19.48 -1.14 -13.76
N LEU A 90 -18.95 -0.52 -14.83
CA LEU A 90 -17.97 0.57 -14.74
C LEU A 90 -18.45 1.74 -13.87
N ASP A 91 -19.69 2.18 -14.05
CA ASP A 91 -20.26 3.32 -13.33
C ASP A 91 -20.42 3.06 -11.83
N ALA A 92 -20.51 1.79 -11.42
CA ALA A 92 -20.57 1.40 -10.01
C ALA A 92 -19.16 1.15 -9.43
N VAL A 93 -18.28 0.51 -10.20
CA VAL A 93 -16.96 0.06 -9.73
C VAL A 93 -15.98 1.21 -9.59
N ILE A 94 -15.91 2.13 -10.57
CA ILE A 94 -14.95 3.24 -10.55
C ILE A 94 -15.09 4.10 -9.29
N PRO A 95 -16.28 4.64 -8.93
CA PRO A 95 -16.41 5.43 -7.71
C PRO A 95 -16.17 4.62 -6.44
N MET A 96 -16.60 3.35 -6.41
CA MET A 96 -16.37 2.46 -5.27
C MET A 96 -14.88 2.22 -5.02
N VAL A 97 -14.11 1.89 -6.06
CA VAL A 97 -12.66 1.67 -5.95
C VAL A 97 -11.96 2.95 -5.50
N ARG A 98 -12.32 4.10 -6.07
CA ARG A 98 -11.77 5.41 -5.65
C ARG A 98 -12.02 5.66 -4.16
N GLU A 99 -13.27 5.51 -3.72
CA GLU A 99 -13.66 5.70 -2.33
C GLU A 99 -12.84 4.81 -1.38
N GLU A 100 -12.71 3.52 -1.69
CA GLU A 100 -11.97 2.59 -0.84
C GLU A 100 -10.47 2.86 -0.81
N MET A 101 -9.87 3.28 -1.93
CA MET A 101 -8.43 3.53 -1.99
C MET A 101 -8.04 4.90 -1.40
N GLU A 102 -8.80 5.96 -1.69
CA GLU A 102 -8.53 7.31 -1.17
C GLU A 102 -8.95 7.46 0.30
N GLY A 103 -10.04 6.78 0.70
CA GLY A 103 -10.64 6.86 2.04
C GLY A 103 -10.09 5.85 3.06
N ILE A 104 -9.08 5.05 2.70
CA ILE A 104 -8.67 3.89 3.51
C ILE A 104 -8.14 4.22 4.92
N TYR A 105 -7.64 5.45 5.10
CA TYR A 105 -7.11 5.94 6.37
C TYR A 105 -7.05 7.48 6.42
N PRO A 106 -7.38 8.13 7.57
CA PRO A 106 -7.36 9.58 7.71
C PRO A 106 -5.92 10.13 7.85
N LEU A 107 -5.20 10.18 6.73
CA LEU A 107 -3.88 10.82 6.67
C LEU A 107 -4.02 12.35 6.67
N ARG A 108 -3.01 13.05 7.18
CA ARG A 108 -2.98 14.52 7.16
C ARG A 108 -2.94 15.11 5.75
N VAL A 109 -2.38 14.34 4.81
CA VAL A 109 -2.40 14.65 3.38
C VAL A 109 -3.28 13.59 2.74
N PRO A 110 -4.32 13.98 1.96
CA PRO A 110 -5.24 13.02 1.37
C PRO A 110 -4.51 12.13 0.35
N LEU A 111 -4.90 10.86 0.30
CA LEU A 111 -4.51 9.96 -0.78
C LEU A 111 -5.30 10.31 -2.03
N LYS A 112 -4.66 10.24 -3.18
CA LYS A 112 -5.29 10.45 -4.48
C LYS A 112 -5.04 9.22 -5.35
N VAL A 113 -6.06 8.80 -6.09
CA VAL A 113 -6.00 7.66 -7.00
C VAL A 113 -6.39 8.11 -8.39
N ASP A 114 -5.50 7.87 -9.34
CA ASP A 114 -5.79 8.04 -10.76
C ASP A 114 -6.37 6.71 -11.29
N ILE A 115 -7.46 6.80 -12.04
CA ILE A 115 -8.17 5.64 -12.58
C ILE A 115 -8.32 5.83 -14.09
N ASN A 116 -7.72 4.90 -14.83
CA ASN A 116 -7.76 4.81 -16.28
C ASN A 116 -8.49 3.52 -16.68
N LYS A 117 -8.97 3.44 -17.93
CA LYS A 117 -9.61 2.25 -18.49
C LYS A 117 -9.17 2.06 -19.94
N GLY A 118 -9.01 0.81 -20.34
CA GLY A 118 -8.56 0.42 -21.67
C GLY A 118 -8.95 -1.03 -21.96
N ARG A 119 -8.80 -1.46 -23.22
CA ARG A 119 -9.09 -2.85 -23.62
C ARG A 119 -7.96 -3.81 -23.27
N ASN A 120 -6.80 -3.27 -22.95
CA ASN A 120 -5.64 -3.99 -22.47
C ASN A 120 -4.93 -3.12 -21.41
N TRP A 121 -3.93 -3.70 -20.76
CA TRP A 121 -3.23 -3.03 -19.67
C TRP A 121 -2.46 -1.79 -20.14
N ASP A 122 -1.86 -1.82 -21.33
CA ASP A 122 -1.10 -0.68 -21.88
C ASP A 122 -1.99 0.55 -22.14
N GLU A 123 -3.22 0.33 -22.63
CA GLU A 123 -4.22 1.40 -22.80
C GLU A 123 -4.77 1.93 -21.47
N ALA A 124 -4.71 1.12 -20.41
CA ALA A 124 -5.28 1.42 -19.09
C ALA A 124 -4.23 1.94 -18.08
N HIS A 125 -2.95 1.92 -18.43
CA HIS A 125 -1.86 2.45 -17.61
C HIS A 125 -1.66 3.94 -17.91
#